data_AF-A0A452TLN8-F1
#
_entry.id   AF-A0A452TLN8-F1
#
_cell.length_a   1.000
_cell.length_b   1.000
_cell.length_c   1.000
_cell.angle_alpha   90.00
_cell.angle_beta   90.00
_cell.angle_gamma   90.00
#
_symmetry.space_group_name_H-M   'P 1'
#
loop_
_entity.id
_entity.type
_entity.pdbx_description
1 polymer ?
#
loop_
_entity_poly.entity_id
_entity_poly.type
_entity_poly.pdbx_seq_one_letter_code
_entity_poly.pdbx_strand_id
1 'polypeptide(L)'
;MDFSVIQYSKFMTLLDMLLHNLRTLHMSLEDSIKWLGEVMAEIGPSHSQKNEEWNVFNIKQANAVIDYLKISLFQHYKLYEFLFYSTREEIVIGTEQVLEVVKPSGGLFPDPLEEGISFDIYSTFIEPPLTLDTEMKGLDQEQGPEESQSEANTSDVDPLVGFTTKDIKAVLGQVTDDILIGIQTEINEKLQIQEEAFNARIEKLKKA
;
A
#
# COMPACT_ATOMS: atom_id res chain seq x y z
N MET A 1 -15.50 -33.49 -0.45
CA MET A 1 -16.60 -33.43 -1.45
C MET A 1 -15.96 -32.87 -2.69
N ASP A 2 -16.02 -33.59 -3.79
CA ASP A 2 -15.26 -33.20 -4.99
C ASP A 2 -16.15 -32.38 -5.91
N PHE A 3 -15.62 -31.27 -6.40
CA PHE A 3 -16.29 -30.40 -7.36
C PHE A 3 -15.59 -30.50 -8.71
N SER A 4 -16.36 -30.42 -9.79
CA SER A 4 -15.76 -30.33 -11.14
C SER A 4 -15.16 -28.95 -11.38
N VAL A 5 -14.28 -28.84 -12.39
CA VAL A 5 -13.73 -27.54 -12.82
C VAL A 5 -14.84 -26.55 -13.18
N ILE A 6 -15.93 -27.04 -13.80
CA ILE A 6 -17.10 -26.23 -14.14
C ILE A 6 -17.80 -25.72 -12.87
N GLN A 7 -17.95 -26.57 -11.85
CA GLN A 7 -18.54 -26.19 -10.57
C GLN A 7 -17.69 -25.15 -9.83
N TYR A 8 -16.36 -25.29 -9.83
CA TYR A 8 -15.47 -24.26 -9.27
C TYR A 8 -15.59 -22.93 -10.01
N SER A 9 -15.63 -22.96 -11.34
CA SER A 9 -15.83 -21.74 -12.15
C SER A 9 -17.13 -21.04 -11.80
N LYS A 10 -18.25 -21.79 -11.72
CA LYS A 10 -19.56 -21.23 -11.34
C LYS A 10 -19.57 -20.70 -9.91
N PHE A 11 -18.88 -21.35 -8.97
CA PHE A 11 -18.70 -20.82 -7.63
C PHE A 11 -17.93 -19.50 -7.63
N MET A 12 -16.86 -19.40 -8.41
CA MET A 12 -16.11 -18.14 -8.53
C MET A 12 -16.95 -17.03 -9.14
N THR A 13 -17.78 -17.33 -10.14
CA THR A 13 -18.74 -16.36 -10.70
C THR A 13 -19.77 -15.91 -9.67
N LEU A 14 -20.32 -16.85 -8.87
CA LEU A 14 -21.24 -16.52 -7.77
C LEU A 14 -20.58 -15.59 -6.74
N LEU A 15 -19.34 -15.89 -6.35
CA LEU A 15 -18.58 -15.09 -5.38
C LEU A 15 -18.28 -13.69 -5.93
N ASP A 16 -17.87 -13.58 -7.19
CA ASP A 16 -17.64 -12.30 -7.86
C ASP A 16 -18.92 -11.46 -7.91
N MET A 17 -20.06 -12.06 -8.25
CA MET A 17 -21.35 -11.36 -8.24
C MET A 17 -21.73 -10.87 -6.83
N LEU A 18 -21.54 -11.69 -5.78
CA LEU A 18 -21.81 -11.29 -4.41
C LEU A 18 -20.94 -10.09 -3.98
N LEU A 19 -19.63 -10.15 -4.26
CA LEU A 19 -18.71 -9.07 -3.95
C LEU A 19 -18.98 -7.83 -4.79
N HIS A 20 -19.36 -8.00 -6.06
CA HIS A 20 -19.75 -6.92 -6.94
C HIS A 20 -20.99 -6.21 -6.39
N ASN A 21 -22.06 -6.95 -6.09
CA ASN A 21 -23.29 -6.42 -5.51
C ASN A 21 -23.02 -5.70 -4.19
N LEU A 22 -22.17 -6.28 -3.35
CA LEU A 22 -21.77 -5.65 -2.10
C LEU A 22 -21.01 -4.35 -2.33
N ARG A 23 -20.18 -4.22 -3.38
CA ARG A 23 -19.40 -3.01 -3.67
C ARG A 23 -20.18 -1.93 -4.41
N THR A 24 -21.06 -2.29 -5.34
CA THR A 24 -21.71 -1.35 -6.26
C THR A 24 -23.13 -1.01 -5.86
N LEU A 25 -23.88 -1.98 -5.33
CA LEU A 25 -25.29 -1.81 -4.98
C LEU A 25 -25.50 -1.53 -3.49
N HIS A 26 -24.44 -1.52 -2.68
CA HIS A 26 -24.54 -1.39 -1.22
C HIS A 26 -25.57 -2.35 -0.62
N MET A 27 -25.65 -3.55 -1.19
CA MET A 27 -26.66 -4.53 -0.80
C MET A 27 -26.48 -4.87 0.68
N SER A 28 -27.56 -4.89 1.45
CA SER A 28 -27.49 -5.29 2.86
C SER A 28 -27.19 -6.79 2.97
N LEU A 29 -26.78 -7.25 4.16
CA LEU A 29 -26.60 -8.68 4.40
C LEU A 29 -27.91 -9.47 4.16
N GLU A 30 -29.05 -8.92 4.59
CA GLU A 30 -30.36 -9.54 4.41
C GLU A 30 -30.69 -9.69 2.92
N ASP A 31 -30.53 -8.62 2.15
CA ASP A 31 -30.78 -8.62 0.71
C ASP A 31 -29.82 -9.57 -0.03
N SER A 32 -28.56 -9.67 0.41
CA SER A 32 -27.58 -10.58 -0.18
C SER A 32 -27.90 -12.05 0.07
N ILE A 33 -28.39 -12.38 1.28
CA ILE A 33 -28.86 -13.74 1.61
C ILE A 33 -30.10 -14.07 0.79
N LYS A 34 -31.04 -13.11 0.64
CA LYS A 34 -32.23 -13.29 -0.18
C LYS A 34 -31.87 -13.52 -1.64
N TRP A 35 -30.99 -12.70 -2.21
CA TRP A 35 -30.48 -12.86 -3.57
C TRP A 35 -29.80 -14.22 -3.78
N LEU A 36 -28.95 -14.63 -2.85
CA LEU A 36 -28.33 -15.96 -2.90
C LEU A 36 -29.40 -17.07 -2.86
N GLY A 37 -30.42 -16.91 -2.03
CA GLY A 37 -31.56 -17.81 -1.95
C GLY A 37 -32.32 -17.91 -3.28
N GLU A 38 -32.54 -16.78 -3.96
CA GLU A 38 -33.17 -16.74 -5.30
C GLU A 38 -32.31 -17.44 -6.35
N VAL A 39 -31.02 -17.13 -6.42
CA VAL A 39 -30.06 -17.76 -7.35
C VAL A 39 -29.93 -19.27 -7.10
N MET A 40 -29.97 -19.69 -5.84
CA MET A 40 -29.93 -21.11 -5.46
C MET A 40 -31.28 -21.81 -5.59
N ALA A 41 -32.41 -21.08 -5.57
CA ALA A 41 -33.76 -21.64 -5.73
C ALA A 41 -34.17 -21.79 -7.20
N GLU A 42 -33.55 -21.04 -8.11
CA GLU A 42 -33.63 -21.25 -9.57
C GLU A 42 -33.06 -22.63 -10.00
N ILE A 43 -32.50 -23.39 -9.04
CA ILE A 43 -32.06 -24.80 -9.16
C ILE A 43 -33.24 -25.79 -8.93
N GLY A 44 -34.41 -25.32 -8.49
CA GLY A 44 -35.63 -26.12 -8.28
C GLY A 44 -36.52 -26.22 -9.52
N PRO A 45 -37.35 -27.27 -9.67
CA PRO A 45 -38.09 -27.53 -10.89
C PRO A 45 -39.34 -26.63 -10.97
N SER A 46 -39.21 -25.37 -11.39
CA SER A 46 -40.35 -24.53 -11.80
C SER A 46 -39.96 -23.31 -12.65
N HIS A 47 -40.40 -23.35 -13.91
CA HIS A 47 -40.77 -22.26 -14.82
C HIS A 47 -40.27 -20.82 -14.54
N SER A 48 -39.19 -20.44 -15.21
CA SER A 48 -39.09 -19.12 -15.89
C SER A 48 -37.88 -19.16 -16.82
N GLN A 49 -38.10 -18.92 -18.11
CA GLN A 49 -37.03 -18.80 -19.10
C GLN A 49 -36.11 -17.62 -18.74
N LYS A 50 -34.85 -17.87 -18.34
CA LYS A 50 -33.69 -17.17 -18.94
C LYS A 50 -32.28 -17.62 -18.56
N ASN A 51 -32.03 -18.46 -17.56
CA ASN A 51 -30.65 -18.86 -17.24
C ASN A 51 -30.51 -20.38 -17.07
N GLU A 52 -30.38 -21.11 -18.17
CA GLU A 52 -30.10 -22.56 -18.17
C GLU A 52 -28.74 -22.93 -17.51
N GLU A 53 -27.92 -21.95 -17.12
CA GLU A 53 -26.51 -22.14 -16.74
C GLU A 53 -26.21 -22.40 -15.26
N TRP A 54 -27.17 -22.26 -14.33
CA TRP A 54 -26.92 -22.37 -12.88
C TRP A 54 -27.27 -23.73 -12.26
N ASN A 55 -27.84 -24.65 -13.04
CA ASN A 55 -28.19 -26.02 -12.63
C ASN A 55 -26.97 -26.97 -12.51
N VAL A 56 -25.87 -26.51 -11.92
CA VAL A 56 -24.60 -27.28 -11.88
C VAL A 56 -24.38 -27.96 -10.52
N PHE A 57 -24.98 -27.46 -9.44
CA PHE A 57 -24.80 -28.02 -8.10
C PHE A 57 -25.95 -28.97 -7.73
N ASN A 58 -25.61 -30.14 -7.18
CA ASN A 58 -26.61 -30.97 -6.50
C ASN A 58 -26.98 -30.38 -5.14
N ILE A 59 -28.07 -30.85 -4.52
CA ILE A 59 -28.57 -30.32 -3.23
C ILE A 59 -27.48 -30.34 -2.13
N LYS A 60 -26.67 -31.41 -2.06
CA LYS A 60 -25.60 -31.51 -1.05
C LYS A 60 -24.47 -30.51 -1.32
N GLN A 61 -24.11 -30.30 -2.58
CA GLN A 61 -23.11 -29.34 -3.03
C GLN A 61 -23.60 -27.90 -2.82
N ALA A 62 -24.86 -27.60 -3.14
CA ALA A 62 -25.46 -26.30 -2.91
C ALA A 62 -25.47 -25.95 -1.42
N ASN A 63 -25.88 -26.89 -0.56
CA ASN A 63 -25.79 -26.71 0.89
C ASN A 63 -24.35 -26.47 1.36
N ALA A 64 -23.38 -27.23 0.85
CA ALA A 64 -21.97 -27.03 1.20
C ALA A 64 -21.44 -25.66 0.76
N VAL A 65 -21.86 -25.16 -0.41
CA VAL A 65 -21.52 -23.81 -0.90
C VAL A 65 -22.15 -22.74 -0.02
N ILE A 66 -23.43 -22.89 0.34
CA ILE A 66 -24.14 -21.96 1.23
C ILE A 66 -23.47 -21.93 2.61
N ASP A 67 -23.17 -23.09 3.18
CA ASP A 67 -22.47 -23.20 4.47
C ASP A 67 -21.10 -22.54 4.42
N TYR A 68 -20.35 -22.73 3.32
CA TYR A 68 -19.08 -22.06 3.11
C TYR A 68 -19.23 -20.53 3.04
N LEU A 69 -20.18 -20.01 2.25
CA LEU A 69 -20.44 -18.57 2.15
C LEU A 69 -20.87 -17.97 3.49
N LYS A 70 -21.61 -18.73 4.30
CA LYS A 70 -22.03 -18.32 5.63
C LYS A 70 -20.85 -18.08 6.57
N ILE A 71 -19.88 -19.00 6.62
CA ILE A 71 -18.72 -18.89 7.52
C ILE A 71 -17.59 -18.00 6.95
N SER A 72 -17.60 -17.72 5.65
CA SER A 72 -16.55 -16.90 5.00
C SER A 72 -17.03 -15.47 4.74
N LEU A 73 -17.87 -15.28 3.74
CA LEU A 73 -18.30 -13.96 3.29
C LEU A 73 -19.27 -13.31 4.28
N PHE A 74 -20.34 -14.01 4.65
CA PHE A 74 -21.42 -13.43 5.46
C PHE A 74 -21.03 -13.24 6.92
N GLN A 75 -20.20 -14.12 7.49
CA GLN A 75 -19.66 -13.93 8.84
C GLN A 75 -18.86 -12.62 8.97
N HIS A 76 -18.14 -12.24 7.91
CA HIS A 76 -17.30 -11.04 7.90
C HIS A 76 -17.91 -9.90 7.07
N TYR A 77 -19.22 -9.89 6.86
CA TYR A 77 -19.89 -8.94 5.95
C TYR A 77 -19.59 -7.47 6.29
N LYS A 78 -19.61 -7.12 7.59
CA LYS A 78 -19.28 -5.76 8.06
C LYS A 78 -17.85 -5.35 7.75
N LEU A 79 -16.91 -6.29 7.74
CA LEU A 79 -15.53 -6.01 7.36
C LEU A 79 -15.43 -5.70 5.87
N TYR A 80 -16.15 -6.44 5.02
CA TYR A 80 -16.18 -6.17 3.59
C TYR A 80 -16.90 -4.85 3.26
N GLU A 81 -18.00 -4.52 3.94
CA GLU A 81 -18.63 -3.20 3.86
C GLU A 81 -17.60 -2.11 4.24
N PHE A 82 -16.91 -2.25 5.36
CA PHE A 82 -15.87 -1.31 5.76
C PHE A 82 -14.75 -1.21 4.71
N LEU A 83 -14.30 -2.33 4.15
CA LEU A 83 -13.21 -2.37 3.15
C LEU A 83 -13.55 -1.60 1.87
N PHE A 84 -14.81 -1.68 1.42
CA PHE A 84 -15.30 -1.02 0.19
C PHE A 84 -15.72 0.43 0.41
N TYR A 85 -16.18 0.79 1.61
CA TYR A 85 -16.81 2.09 1.87
C TYR A 85 -16.03 3.02 2.75
N SER A 86 -15.03 2.54 3.48
CA SER A 86 -14.20 3.42 4.28
C SER A 86 -13.32 4.26 3.38
N THR A 87 -13.38 5.57 3.58
CA THR A 87 -12.43 6.52 3.00
C THR A 87 -11.03 6.12 3.47
N ARG A 88 -10.25 5.53 2.58
CA ARG A 88 -8.85 5.25 2.86
C ARG A 88 -8.10 6.56 2.75
N GLU A 89 -7.44 6.98 3.83
CA GLU A 89 -6.43 8.02 3.77
C GLU A 89 -5.27 7.47 2.94
N GLU A 90 -5.20 7.89 1.68
CA GLU A 90 -4.09 7.55 0.80
C GLU A 90 -2.86 8.34 1.25
N ILE A 91 -1.97 7.66 2.00
CA ILE A 91 -0.67 8.24 2.34
C ILE A 91 0.21 8.17 1.10
N VAL A 92 0.20 9.24 0.29
CA VAL A 92 1.11 9.40 -0.85
C VAL A 92 2.51 9.70 -0.32
N ILE A 93 3.36 8.68 -0.16
CA ILE A 93 4.78 8.86 0.13
C ILE A 93 5.52 9.05 -1.19
N GLY A 94 5.69 10.30 -1.62
CA GLY A 94 6.56 10.64 -2.75
C GLY A 94 8.02 10.44 -2.37
N THR A 95 8.69 9.43 -2.96
CA THR A 95 10.14 9.29 -2.88
C THR A 95 10.75 9.67 -4.22
N GLU A 96 11.40 10.84 -4.27
CA GLU A 96 12.20 11.26 -5.43
C GLU A 96 13.53 10.50 -5.38
N GLN A 97 13.71 9.53 -6.27
CA GLN A 97 14.98 8.80 -6.42
C GLN A 97 15.84 9.50 -7.47
N VAL A 98 16.86 10.22 -7.02
CA VAL A 98 17.89 10.80 -7.90
C VAL A 98 18.96 9.73 -8.13
N LEU A 99 18.95 9.10 -9.30
CA LEU A 99 20.01 8.19 -9.75
C LEU A 99 21.05 9.00 -10.52
N GLU A 100 22.25 9.14 -9.95
CA GLU A 100 23.40 9.67 -10.67
C GLU A 100 23.91 8.60 -11.65
N VAL A 101 23.53 8.72 -12.91
CA VAL A 101 24.01 7.84 -13.98
C VAL A 101 25.40 8.30 -14.39
N VAL A 102 26.42 7.47 -14.14
CA VAL A 102 27.79 7.71 -14.64
C VAL A 102 27.72 7.83 -16.16
N LYS A 103 28.22 8.96 -16.69
CA LYS A 103 28.27 9.19 -18.13
C LYS A 103 29.06 8.04 -18.78
N PRO A 104 28.53 7.40 -19.84
CA PRO A 104 29.34 6.51 -20.64
C PRO A 104 30.38 7.37 -21.38
N SER A 105 31.55 7.57 -20.79
CA SER A 105 32.73 7.96 -21.56
C SER A 105 32.96 6.85 -22.57
N GLY A 106 33.20 7.20 -23.84
CA GLY A 106 33.36 6.24 -24.94
C GLY A 106 34.58 5.32 -24.83
N GLY A 107 35.17 5.17 -23.64
CA GLY A 107 36.27 4.29 -23.30
C GLY A 107 35.83 3.19 -22.33
N LEU A 108 36.71 2.21 -22.12
CA LEU A 108 36.53 1.19 -21.10
C LEU A 108 36.63 1.88 -19.73
N PHE A 109 35.62 1.69 -18.87
CA PHE A 109 35.66 2.14 -17.48
C PHE A 109 35.79 0.91 -16.58
N PRO A 110 36.72 0.90 -15.60
CA PRO A 110 37.66 1.98 -15.24
C PRO A 110 38.77 2.17 -16.28
N ASP A 111 39.46 3.32 -16.22
CA ASP A 111 40.57 3.58 -17.14
C ASP A 111 41.69 2.54 -16.90
N PRO A 112 42.35 2.03 -17.95
CA PRO A 112 43.33 0.94 -17.84
C PRO A 112 44.47 1.20 -16.84
N LEU A 113 44.88 2.46 -16.64
CA LEU A 113 45.90 2.81 -15.64
C LEU A 113 45.38 2.76 -14.19
N GLU A 114 44.07 2.75 -13.98
CA GLU A 114 43.40 2.54 -12.70
C GLU A 114 43.41 1.04 -12.31
N GLU A 115 43.47 0.12 -13.28
CA GLU A 115 43.49 -1.33 -13.04
C GLU A 115 44.88 -1.87 -12.61
N GLY A 116 45.90 -1.01 -12.52
CA GLY A 116 47.24 -1.41 -12.06
C GLY A 116 48.03 -2.30 -13.04
N ILE A 117 47.62 -2.34 -14.31
CA ILE A 117 48.35 -3.03 -15.37
C ILE A 117 49.55 -2.22 -15.85
N SER A 118 50.63 -2.89 -16.25
CA SER A 118 51.80 -2.23 -16.80
C SER A 118 51.54 -1.72 -18.23
N PHE A 119 52.12 -0.57 -18.56
CA PHE A 119 51.86 0.14 -19.82
C PHE A 119 52.17 -0.69 -21.07
N ASP A 120 53.20 -1.53 -21.01
CA ASP A 120 53.58 -2.46 -22.06
C ASP A 120 52.49 -3.49 -22.38
N ILE A 121 51.78 -3.99 -21.37
CA ILE A 121 50.66 -4.92 -21.54
C ILE A 121 49.46 -4.19 -22.16
N TYR A 122 49.19 -2.97 -21.69
CA TYR A 122 48.11 -2.14 -22.21
C TYR A 122 48.29 -1.83 -23.70
N SER A 123 49.43 -1.27 -24.10
CA SER A 123 49.68 -0.88 -25.50
C SER A 123 49.76 -2.06 -26.46
N THR A 124 50.15 -3.25 -25.99
CA THR A 124 50.26 -4.42 -26.87
C THR A 124 48.91 -5.10 -27.11
N PHE A 125 48.04 -5.17 -26.10
CA PHE A 125 46.87 -6.05 -26.14
C PHE A 125 45.52 -5.36 -25.93
N ILE A 126 45.50 -4.15 -25.39
CA ILE A 126 44.27 -3.47 -24.95
C ILE A 126 44.05 -2.17 -25.71
N GLU A 127 45.11 -1.43 -26.04
CA GLU A 127 45.04 -0.20 -26.81
C GLU A 127 44.41 -0.47 -28.20
N PRO A 128 43.26 0.15 -28.54
CA PRO A 128 42.67 0.02 -29.86
C PRO A 128 43.63 0.60 -30.92
N PRO A 129 43.76 -0.03 -32.10
CA PRO A 129 44.61 0.51 -33.15
C PRO A 129 44.17 1.92 -33.54
N LEU A 130 45.11 2.88 -33.48
CA LEU A 130 44.88 4.28 -33.83
C LEU A 130 44.26 4.39 -35.23
N THR A 131 42.97 4.69 -35.31
CA THR A 131 42.41 5.34 -36.48
C THR A 131 42.92 6.78 -36.48
N LEU A 132 43.96 7.01 -37.27
CA LEU A 132 44.51 8.34 -37.55
C LEU A 132 43.45 9.19 -38.26
N ASP A 133 42.60 9.86 -37.49
CA ASP A 133 41.87 11.05 -37.96
C ASP A 133 42.28 12.25 -37.11
N THR A 134 43.35 12.89 -37.59
CA THR A 134 43.66 14.32 -37.56
C THR A 134 42.66 15.20 -36.80
N GLU A 135 43.03 15.67 -35.61
CA GLU A 135 43.20 17.11 -35.38
C GLU A 135 44.11 17.38 -34.18
N MET A 136 45.24 17.98 -34.51
CA MET A 136 46.32 18.42 -33.65
C MET A 136 45.89 19.69 -32.91
N LYS A 137 45.85 19.68 -31.57
CA LYS A 137 46.14 20.89 -30.77
C LYS A 137 46.48 20.60 -29.31
N GLY A 138 47.75 20.81 -28.99
CA GLY A 138 48.20 21.40 -27.73
C GLY A 138 48.13 20.50 -26.49
N LEU A 139 49.14 19.63 -26.34
CA LEU A 139 49.64 19.26 -25.02
C LEU A 139 50.28 20.50 -24.40
N ASP A 140 49.88 20.86 -23.18
CA ASP A 140 50.82 21.40 -22.20
C ASP A 140 50.63 20.63 -20.89
N GLN A 141 51.66 19.84 -20.61
CA GLN A 141 51.87 19.02 -19.44
C GLN A 141 52.67 19.88 -18.46
N GLU A 142 52.01 20.46 -17.45
CA GLU A 142 52.71 20.94 -16.26
C GLU A 142 52.59 19.91 -15.15
N GLN A 143 53.69 19.17 -14.95
CA GLN A 143 53.96 18.51 -13.69
C GLN A 143 54.37 19.57 -12.67
N GLY A 144 53.67 19.62 -11.53
CA GLY A 144 54.01 20.39 -10.35
C GLY A 144 53.64 19.60 -9.08
N PRO A 145 54.34 19.82 -7.95
CA PRO A 145 54.74 18.77 -7.02
C PRO A 145 53.77 18.51 -5.85
N GLU A 146 53.98 17.36 -5.20
CA GLU A 146 53.40 16.97 -3.91
C GLU A 146 53.27 18.14 -2.91
N GLU A 147 52.05 18.47 -2.50
CA GLU A 147 51.79 19.18 -1.25
C GLU A 147 51.03 18.29 -0.27
N SER A 148 51.79 17.91 0.76
CA SER A 148 51.34 17.29 1.99
C SER A 148 50.40 18.21 2.78
N GLN A 149 49.50 17.57 3.54
CA GLN A 149 48.81 18.05 4.76
C GLN A 149 47.53 18.87 4.60
N SER A 150 46.40 18.26 4.96
CA SER A 150 45.71 18.58 6.22
C SER A 150 44.46 17.70 6.39
N GLU A 151 44.54 16.65 7.20
CA GLU A 151 43.36 15.96 7.75
C GLU A 151 42.67 16.88 8.78
N ALA A 152 41.82 17.77 8.29
CA ALA A 152 40.86 18.47 9.13
C ALA A 152 39.71 17.50 9.42
N ASN A 153 39.80 16.82 10.57
CA ASN A 153 38.72 16.06 11.17
C ASN A 153 37.52 16.99 11.41
N THR A 154 36.57 17.04 10.48
CA THR A 154 35.22 17.53 10.76
C THR A 154 34.52 16.46 11.58
N SER A 155 34.59 16.55 12.91
CA SER A 155 33.74 15.73 13.77
C SER A 155 32.29 16.17 13.54
N ASP A 156 31.58 15.39 12.75
CA ASP A 156 30.13 15.44 12.64
C ASP A 156 29.57 15.01 14.01
N VAL A 157 29.37 15.97 14.91
CA VAL A 157 28.83 15.70 16.24
C VAL A 157 27.34 15.44 16.08
N ASP A 158 26.93 14.20 16.33
CA ASP A 158 25.55 13.74 16.29
C ASP A 158 24.63 14.72 17.09
N PRO A 159 23.63 15.33 16.44
CA PRO A 159 22.68 16.27 17.06
C PRO A 159 21.91 15.70 18.26
N LEU A 160 21.94 14.38 18.46
CA LEU A 160 21.28 13.69 19.56
C LEU A 160 22.17 13.54 20.81
N VAL A 161 23.44 13.97 20.75
CA VAL A 161 24.38 13.96 21.88
C VAL A 161 23.90 14.97 22.94
N GLY A 162 23.22 14.45 23.96
CA GLY A 162 22.75 15.24 25.11
C GLY A 162 21.35 14.89 25.58
N PHE A 163 20.52 14.26 24.74
CA PHE A 163 19.20 13.80 25.14
C PHE A 163 19.30 12.47 25.86
N THR A 164 18.81 12.43 27.10
CA THR A 164 18.70 11.17 27.84
C THR A 164 17.34 10.53 27.58
N THR A 165 17.25 9.21 27.73
CA THR A 165 15.97 8.49 27.61
C THR A 165 14.90 9.02 28.58
N LYS A 166 15.30 9.68 29.67
CA LYS A 166 14.37 10.31 30.62
C LYS A 166 13.70 11.55 30.02
N ASP A 167 14.45 12.35 29.26
CA ASP A 167 13.94 13.57 28.64
C ASP A 167 12.89 13.22 27.58
N ILE A 168 13.19 12.22 26.75
CA ILE A 168 12.25 11.70 25.75
C ILE A 168 10.98 11.15 26.41
N LYS A 169 11.13 10.39 27.50
CA LYS A 169 9.98 9.83 28.23
C LYS A 169 9.13 10.92 28.89
N ALA A 170 9.74 11.98 29.40
CA ALA A 170 9.03 13.11 29.99
C ALA A 170 8.22 13.87 28.94
N VAL A 171 8.84 14.18 27.79
CA VAL A 171 8.16 14.84 26.66
C VAL A 171 7.01 13.98 26.14
N LEU A 172 7.22 12.68 25.97
CA LEU A 172 6.17 11.76 25.52
C LEU A 172 5.01 11.67 26.52
N GLY A 173 5.30 11.64 27.81
CA GLY A 173 4.28 11.66 28.88
C GLY A 173 3.46 12.95 28.83
N GLN A 174 4.13 14.10 28.74
CA GLN A 174 3.46 15.39 28.65
C GLN A 174 2.55 15.50 27.42
N VAL A 175 3.03 15.11 26.24
CA VAL A 175 2.23 15.13 25.01
C VAL A 175 1.01 14.20 25.13
N THR A 176 1.18 13.04 25.78
CA THR A 176 0.08 12.09 25.98
C THR A 176 -0.99 12.67 26.91
N ASP A 177 -0.57 13.30 28.01
CA ASP A 177 -1.47 13.92 28.98
C ASP A 177 -2.23 15.10 28.34
N ASP A 178 -1.54 15.95 27.57
CA ASP A 178 -2.15 17.09 26.88
C ASP A 178 -3.23 16.65 25.88
N ILE A 179 -2.95 15.60 25.09
CA ILE A 179 -3.92 15.02 24.14
C ILE A 179 -5.11 14.43 24.90
N LEU A 180 -4.87 13.68 25.97
CA LEU A 180 -5.92 13.01 26.74
C LEU A 180 -6.85 14.03 27.43
N ILE A 181 -6.29 15.10 27.97
CA ILE A 181 -7.06 16.22 28.54
C ILE A 181 -7.90 16.90 27.45
N GLY A 182 -7.33 17.11 26.26
CA GLY A 182 -8.05 17.67 25.12
C GLY A 182 -9.27 16.83 24.74
N ILE A 183 -9.07 15.52 24.55
CA ILE A 183 -10.14 14.57 24.21
C ILE A 183 -11.21 14.55 25.30
N GLN A 184 -10.81 14.52 26.58
CA GLN A 184 -11.78 14.49 27.68
C GLN A 184 -12.62 15.76 27.75
N THR A 185 -12.01 16.91 27.47
CA THR A 185 -12.73 18.19 27.43
C THR A 185 -13.71 18.23 26.26
N GLU A 186 -13.29 17.79 25.07
CA GLU A 186 -14.15 17.75 23.89
C GLU A 186 -15.36 16.82 24.09
N ILE A 187 -15.14 15.63 24.66
CA ILE A 187 -16.24 14.69 24.95
C ILE A 187 -17.26 15.32 25.90
N ASN A 188 -16.78 15.96 26.98
CA ASN A 188 -17.66 16.60 27.96
C ASN A 188 -18.46 17.75 27.35
N GLU A 189 -17.84 18.58 26.52
CA GLU A 189 -18.52 19.68 25.82
C GLU A 189 -19.59 19.15 24.85
N LYS A 190 -19.26 18.15 24.03
CA LYS A 190 -20.22 17.53 23.11
C LYS A 190 -21.40 16.92 23.86
N LEU A 191 -21.14 16.24 24.98
CA LEU A 191 -22.18 15.65 25.81
C LEU A 191 -23.11 16.72 26.38
N GLN A 192 -22.55 17.83 26.88
CA GLN A 192 -23.34 18.95 27.41
C GLN A 192 -24.22 19.59 26.33
N ILE A 193 -23.66 19.87 25.15
CA ILE A 193 -24.43 20.43 24.02
C ILE A 193 -25.60 19.50 23.65
N GLN A 194 -25.36 18.19 23.63
CA GLN A 194 -26.37 17.21 23.30
C GLN A 194 -27.47 17.13 24.38
N GLU A 195 -27.10 17.20 25.66
CA GLU A 195 -28.03 17.25 26.78
C GLU A 195 -28.93 18.50 26.71
N GLU A 196 -28.35 19.67 26.47
CA GLU A 196 -29.09 20.93 26.30
C GLU A 196 -30.06 20.86 25.12
N ALA A 197 -29.64 20.27 23.99
CA ALA A 197 -30.49 20.09 22.82
C ALA A 197 -31.69 19.17 23.11
N PHE A 198 -31.48 18.07 23.85
CA PHE A 198 -32.56 17.18 24.26
C PHE A 198 -33.49 17.86 25.26
N ASN A 199 -32.95 18.56 26.27
CA ASN A 199 -33.74 19.30 27.25
C ASN A 199 -34.61 20.38 26.57
N ALA A 200 -34.07 21.10 25.59
CA ALA A 200 -34.84 22.07 24.80
C ALA A 200 -35.97 21.41 24.00
N ARG A 201 -35.75 20.19 23.46
CA ARG A 201 -36.78 19.43 22.75
C ARG A 201 -37.88 18.92 23.69
N ILE A 202 -37.51 18.46 24.88
CA ILE A 202 -38.45 18.03 25.93
C ILE A 202 -39.31 19.22 26.37
N GLU A 203 -38.72 20.39 26.64
CA GLU A 203 -39.45 21.59 27.03
C GLU A 203 -40.42 22.07 25.93
N LYS A 204 -40.05 21.93 24.64
CA LYS A 204 -40.97 22.20 23.52
C LYS A 204 -42.17 21.25 23.52
N LEU A 205 -41.95 19.97 23.78
CA LEU A 205 -43.02 18.97 23.85
C LEU A 205 -43.93 19.17 25.07
N LYS A 206 -43.40 19.67 26.18
CA LYS A 206 -44.17 19.96 27.41
C LYS A 206 -45.04 21.22 27.30
N LYS A 207 -44.70 22.14 26.39
CA LYS A 207 -45.44 23.39 26.13
C LYS A 207 -46.50 23.27 25.02
N ALA A 208 -46.53 22.15 24.29
CA ALA A 208 -47.56 21.82 23.29
C ALA A 208 -48.68 21.01 23.94
#